data_AF-A0A511Z710-F1
#
_entry.id   AF-A0A511Z710-F1
#
_cell.length_a   1.000
_cell.length_b   1.000
_cell.length_c   1.000
_cell.angle_alpha   90.00
_cell.angle_beta   90.00
_cell.angle_gamma   90.00
#
_symmetry.space_group_name_H-M   'P 1'
#
loop_
_entity.id
_entity.type
_entity.pdbx_description
1 polymer ?
#
loop_
_entity_poly.entity_id
_entity_poly.type
_entity_poly.pdbx_seq_one_letter_code
_entity_poly.pdbx_strand_id
1 'polypeptide(L)'
;MKKAAYIIIFILTLLLTGCNDGKPKGTTSKMTIEPYTLNEHEKLLVSKTGVGHIDYFKLNGTLGEDEDLELSVELFKNGEFQEELMKTWGALDKKYKDILLSFGISDFNGEDDSEKIIKLISGMPSGVASTNYTTTMTASSIGNLIGTKITLKKNEPVYLVAWVGTTKNSLRSIGSVNGELPEGIIDFETALLYKIVLTNKDKE
;
A
#
# COMPACT_ATOMS: atom_id res chain seq x y z
N MET A 1 -18.82 -40.97 54.97
CA MET A 1 -17.97 -39.98 54.26
C MET A 1 -17.83 -40.22 52.74
N LYS A 2 -18.54 -41.18 52.12
CA LYS A 2 -18.43 -41.45 50.66
C LYS A 2 -19.60 -40.92 49.80
N LYS A 3 -20.64 -40.35 50.42
CA LYS A 3 -21.82 -39.79 49.71
C LYS A 3 -21.74 -38.28 49.45
N ALA A 4 -20.91 -37.55 50.20
CA ALA A 4 -20.71 -36.11 50.02
C ALA A 4 -19.78 -35.78 48.84
N ALA A 5 -18.87 -36.69 48.47
CA ALA A 5 -17.93 -36.49 47.37
C ALA A 5 -18.59 -36.55 45.98
N TYR A 6 -19.69 -37.30 45.83
CA TYR A 6 -20.38 -37.44 44.54
C TYR A 6 -21.25 -36.22 44.17
N ILE A 7 -21.70 -35.45 45.16
CA ILE A 7 -22.52 -34.24 44.92
C ILE A 7 -21.65 -33.07 44.44
N ILE A 8 -20.40 -32.99 44.93
CA ILE A 8 -19.45 -31.93 44.52
C ILE A 8 -18.97 -32.14 43.07
N ILE A 9 -18.84 -33.38 42.60
CA ILE A 9 -18.42 -33.69 41.23
C ILE A 9 -19.53 -33.40 40.21
N PHE A 10 -20.80 -33.54 40.60
CA PHE A 10 -21.93 -33.28 39.69
C PHE A 10 -22.19 -31.77 39.49
N ILE A 11 -21.87 -30.93 40.49
CA ILE A 11 -22.05 -29.46 40.41
C ILE A 11 -20.94 -28.80 39.56
N LEU A 12 -19.75 -29.40 39.46
CA LEU A 12 -18.62 -28.82 38.71
C LEU A 12 -18.78 -28.90 37.17
N THR A 13 -19.67 -29.76 36.66
CA THR A 13 -19.84 -29.96 35.21
C THR A 13 -20.91 -29.05 34.59
N LEU A 14 -21.74 -28.38 35.40
CA LEU A 14 -22.79 -27.47 34.95
C LEU A 14 -22.32 -26.02 34.71
N LEU A 15 -21.07 -25.71 35.05
CA LEU A 15 -20.48 -24.36 34.84
C LEU A 15 -19.74 -24.20 33.50
N LEU A 16 -19.76 -25.21 32.62
CA LEU A 16 -19.02 -25.21 31.35
C LEU A 16 -19.90 -25.00 30.10
N THR A 17 -21.20 -24.73 30.27
CA THR A 17 -22.08 -24.39 29.14
C THR A 17 -22.29 -22.89 29.04
N GLY A 18 -21.58 -22.28 28.09
CA GLY A 18 -22.19 -21.32 27.17
C GLY A 18 -22.20 -19.83 27.58
N CYS A 19 -21.06 -19.17 27.39
CA CYS A 19 -21.01 -17.90 26.65
C CYS A 19 -19.82 -17.98 25.69
N ASN A 20 -19.93 -18.85 24.67
CA ASN A 20 -19.26 -18.53 23.42
C ASN A 20 -20.14 -17.48 22.77
N ASP A 21 -19.93 -16.22 23.16
CA ASP A 21 -20.30 -15.09 22.33
C ASP A 21 -19.52 -15.26 21.03
N GLY A 22 -20.07 -16.09 20.15
CA GLY A 22 -19.80 -16.07 18.74
C GLY A 22 -20.23 -14.71 18.26
N LYS A 23 -19.39 -13.71 18.53
CA LYS A 23 -19.32 -12.51 17.71
C LYS A 23 -19.31 -13.05 16.28
N PRO A 24 -20.24 -12.60 15.42
CA PRO A 24 -20.17 -12.99 14.02
C PRO A 24 -18.75 -12.70 13.57
N LYS A 25 -18.05 -13.70 13.02
CA LYS A 25 -16.78 -13.51 12.33
C LYS A 25 -16.92 -12.21 11.55
N GLY A 26 -16.15 -11.19 11.97
CA GLY A 26 -16.35 -9.81 11.55
C GLY A 26 -16.54 -9.76 10.05
N THR A 27 -17.50 -8.95 9.58
CA THR A 27 -17.75 -8.69 8.17
C THR A 27 -16.42 -8.57 7.45
N THR A 28 -16.14 -9.55 6.58
CA THR A 28 -14.91 -9.57 5.81
C THR A 28 -14.90 -8.32 4.95
N SER A 29 -13.95 -7.44 5.20
CA SER A 29 -13.78 -6.23 4.41
C SER A 29 -13.59 -6.61 2.95
N LYS A 30 -14.28 -5.86 2.10
CA LYS A 30 -14.20 -6.01 0.66
C LYS A 30 -13.70 -4.70 0.08
N MET A 31 -12.39 -4.52 0.18
CA MET A 31 -11.69 -3.37 -0.37
C MET A 31 -11.15 -3.74 -1.74
N THR A 32 -11.30 -2.87 -2.71
CA THR A 32 -10.78 -3.03 -4.07
C THR A 32 -10.07 -1.76 -4.52
N ILE A 33 -8.99 -1.94 -5.25
CA ILE A 33 -8.26 -0.86 -5.90
C ILE A 33 -8.18 -1.14 -7.40
N GLU A 34 -8.32 -0.10 -8.22
CA GLU A 34 -8.18 -0.21 -9.68
C GLU A 34 -7.51 1.03 -10.28
N PRO A 35 -6.78 0.90 -11.40
CA PRO A 35 -6.27 2.06 -12.13
C PRO A 35 -7.39 3.02 -12.52
N TYR A 36 -7.10 4.32 -12.45
CA TYR A 36 -7.98 5.38 -12.93
C TYR A 36 -7.34 6.08 -14.13
N THR A 37 -8.02 6.00 -15.28
CA THR A 37 -7.63 6.75 -16.47
C THR A 37 -8.27 8.13 -16.44
N LEU A 38 -7.44 9.16 -16.39
CA LEU A 38 -7.88 10.55 -16.51
C LEU A 38 -8.59 10.80 -17.85
N ASN A 39 -9.65 11.61 -17.82
CA ASN A 39 -10.22 12.19 -19.04
C ASN A 39 -9.38 13.37 -19.55
N GLU A 40 -9.67 13.86 -20.76
CA GLU A 40 -8.88 14.93 -21.40
C GLU A 40 -8.86 16.25 -20.60
N HIS A 41 -9.96 16.57 -19.90
CA HIS A 41 -10.01 17.76 -19.05
C HIS A 41 -9.14 17.59 -17.80
N GLU A 42 -9.19 16.43 -17.15
CA GLU A 42 -8.33 16.13 -16.00
C GLU A 42 -6.84 16.11 -16.38
N LYS A 43 -6.48 15.50 -17.52
CA LYS A 43 -5.11 15.53 -18.06
C LYS A 43 -4.64 16.96 -18.28
N LEU A 44 -5.49 17.81 -18.86
CA LEU A 44 -5.16 19.21 -19.08
C LEU A 44 -4.89 19.93 -17.77
N LEU A 45 -5.73 19.76 -16.74
CA LEU A 45 -5.54 20.37 -15.43
C LEU A 45 -4.23 19.91 -14.78
N VAL A 46 -3.96 18.60 -14.77
CA VAL A 46 -2.74 18.03 -14.18
C VAL A 46 -1.49 18.55 -14.90
N SER A 47 -1.53 18.69 -16.24
CA SER A 47 -0.41 19.24 -17.01
C SER A 47 -0.01 20.67 -16.62
N LYS A 48 -0.89 21.41 -15.92
CA LYS A 48 -0.61 22.78 -15.44
C LYS A 48 -0.03 22.83 -14.03
N THR A 49 0.10 21.70 -13.35
CA THR A 49 0.63 21.62 -11.98
C THR A 49 2.15 21.54 -11.93
N GLY A 50 2.80 21.17 -13.03
CA GLY A 50 4.26 20.98 -13.09
C GLY A 50 4.76 19.70 -12.41
N VAL A 51 3.86 18.81 -11.94
CA VAL A 51 4.28 17.50 -11.42
C VAL A 51 4.68 16.59 -12.57
N GLY A 52 5.79 15.86 -12.40
CA GLY A 52 6.39 14.99 -13.42
C GLY A 52 5.49 13.83 -13.84
N HIS A 53 5.46 12.76 -13.05
CA HIS A 53 4.64 11.57 -13.30
C HIS A 53 3.72 11.30 -12.12
N ILE A 54 2.45 11.00 -12.38
CA ILE A 54 1.47 10.56 -11.38
C ILE A 54 0.59 9.48 -12.00
N ASP A 55 0.48 8.35 -11.32
CA ASP A 55 -0.54 7.35 -11.57
C ASP A 55 -1.70 7.50 -10.58
N TYR A 56 -2.92 7.28 -11.07
CA TYR A 56 -4.16 7.46 -10.30
C TYR A 56 -4.88 6.14 -10.12
N PHE A 57 -5.53 5.98 -8.97
CA PHE A 57 -6.24 4.76 -8.60
C PHE A 57 -7.56 5.08 -7.90
N LYS A 58 -8.57 4.24 -8.12
CA LYS A 58 -9.83 4.28 -7.41
C LYS A 58 -9.86 3.22 -6.32
N LEU A 59 -10.11 3.67 -5.09
CA LEU A 59 -10.35 2.82 -3.93
C LEU A 59 -11.85 2.74 -3.66
N ASN A 60 -12.34 1.51 -3.53
CA ASN A 60 -13.75 1.19 -3.28
C ASN A 60 -13.85 0.14 -2.18
N GLY A 61 -14.84 0.23 -1.31
CA GLY A 61 -15.11 -0.83 -0.34
C GLY A 61 -15.51 -0.33 1.04
N THR A 62 -15.48 -1.25 2.01
CA THR A 62 -15.72 -0.94 3.41
C THR A 62 -14.67 -1.67 4.26
N LEU A 63 -14.03 -0.93 5.15
CA LEU A 63 -13.09 -1.47 6.13
C LEU A 63 -13.85 -2.15 7.27
N GLY A 64 -13.29 -3.24 7.80
CA GLY A 64 -13.72 -3.83 9.05
C GLY A 64 -13.51 -2.88 10.23
N GLU A 65 -14.14 -3.17 11.37
CA GLU A 65 -14.07 -2.29 12.53
C GLU A 65 -12.64 -2.09 13.06
N ASP A 66 -11.86 -3.17 13.05
CA ASP A 66 -10.50 -3.26 13.56
C ASP A 66 -9.44 -3.19 12.44
N GLU A 67 -9.82 -2.74 11.25
CA GLU A 67 -8.95 -2.72 10.08
C GLU A 67 -8.59 -1.32 9.62
N ASP A 68 -7.42 -1.21 9.02
CA ASP A 68 -6.86 0.02 8.51
C ASP A 68 -6.24 -0.19 7.13
N LEU A 69 -6.00 0.90 6.42
CA LEU A 69 -5.21 0.94 5.20
C LEU A 69 -3.89 1.61 5.49
N GLU A 70 -2.82 0.85 5.29
CA GLU A 70 -1.47 1.37 5.30
C GLU A 70 -1.04 1.65 3.87
N LEU A 71 -0.44 2.82 3.67
CA LEU A 71 0.19 3.23 2.43
C LEU A 71 1.66 3.56 2.75
N SER A 72 2.59 3.04 1.97
CA SER A 72 4.02 3.32 2.14
C SER A 72 4.77 3.23 0.82
N VAL A 73 6.04 3.62 0.84
CA VAL A 73 6.98 3.38 -0.27
C VAL A 73 8.10 2.49 0.24
N GLU A 74 8.26 1.31 -0.33
CA GLU A 74 9.38 0.42 0.03
C GLU A 74 10.60 0.72 -0.84
N LEU A 75 11.77 0.85 -0.21
CA LEU A 75 13.05 0.95 -0.88
C LEU A 75 13.69 -0.44 -1.00
N PHE A 76 14.03 -0.81 -2.23
CA PHE A 76 14.84 -1.97 -2.55
C PHE A 76 16.16 -1.55 -3.17
N LYS A 77 17.24 -2.23 -2.77
CA LYS A 77 18.56 -2.11 -3.42
C LYS A 77 19.00 -3.49 -3.90
N ASN A 78 19.32 -3.59 -5.19
CA ASN A 78 19.66 -4.87 -5.83
C ASN A 78 18.67 -5.98 -5.45
N GLY A 79 17.37 -5.68 -5.55
CA GLY A 79 16.28 -6.60 -5.21
C GLY A 79 16.07 -6.91 -3.72
N GLU A 80 16.89 -6.39 -2.81
CA GLU A 80 16.74 -6.61 -1.36
C GLU A 80 16.04 -5.42 -0.69
N PHE A 81 15.02 -5.71 0.13
CA PHE A 81 14.33 -4.71 0.94
C PHE A 81 15.31 -4.01 1.90
N GLN A 82 15.20 -2.69 1.99
CA GLN A 82 16.04 -1.87 2.87
C GLN A 82 15.21 -1.20 3.96
N GLU A 83 14.21 -0.41 3.58
CA GLU A 83 13.40 0.38 4.51
C GLU A 83 12.03 0.76 3.91
N GLU A 84 11.09 1.14 4.79
CA GLU A 84 9.84 1.80 4.40
C GLU A 84 9.97 3.32 4.55
N LEU A 85 9.63 4.03 3.48
CA LEU A 85 9.52 5.47 3.41
C LEU A 85 8.03 5.87 3.40
N MET A 86 7.73 7.10 3.83
CA MET A 86 6.39 7.70 3.71
C MET A 86 5.22 6.83 4.19
N LYS A 87 5.43 6.10 5.30
CA LYS A 87 4.39 5.26 5.87
C LYS A 87 3.27 6.14 6.44
N THR A 88 2.05 5.91 5.97
CA THR A 88 0.83 6.57 6.43
C THR A 88 -0.23 5.53 6.76
N TRP A 89 -0.91 5.73 7.89
CA TRP A 89 -2.01 4.90 8.40
C TRP A 89 -3.10 5.81 8.95
N GLY A 90 -4.19 5.25 9.45
CA GLY A 90 -5.32 6.02 9.97
C GLY A 90 -6.29 6.41 8.87
N ALA A 91 -6.87 5.42 8.20
CA ALA A 91 -8.03 5.56 7.34
C ALA A 91 -9.08 6.50 7.96
N LEU A 92 -9.29 7.68 7.34
CA LEU A 92 -10.27 8.65 7.83
C LEU A 92 -11.71 8.14 7.75
N ASP A 93 -11.99 7.27 6.79
CA ASP A 93 -13.33 6.76 6.50
C ASP A 93 -13.40 5.24 6.61
N LYS A 94 -14.56 4.72 7.02
CA LYS A 94 -14.82 3.28 6.96
C LYS A 94 -15.36 2.82 5.62
N LYS A 95 -15.87 3.75 4.80
CA LYS A 95 -16.55 3.46 3.52
C LYS A 95 -15.94 4.30 2.42
N TYR A 96 -15.49 3.61 1.37
CA TYR A 96 -14.84 4.20 0.23
C TYR A 96 -15.71 3.98 -1.00
N LYS A 97 -16.08 5.07 -1.67
CA LYS A 97 -16.78 5.02 -2.94
C LYS A 97 -16.05 5.95 -3.91
N ASP A 98 -15.39 5.34 -4.89
CA ASP A 98 -14.62 6.02 -5.94
C ASP A 98 -13.62 7.03 -5.37
N ILE A 99 -13.00 6.68 -4.24
CA ILE A 99 -11.99 7.53 -3.62
C ILE A 99 -10.73 7.51 -4.48
N LEU A 100 -10.29 8.69 -4.89
CA LEU A 100 -9.11 8.85 -5.73
C LEU A 100 -7.85 8.84 -4.86
N LEU A 101 -6.92 7.94 -5.19
CA LEU A 101 -5.55 7.92 -4.71
C LEU A 101 -4.61 8.28 -5.87
N SER A 102 -3.48 8.88 -5.55
CA SER A 102 -2.47 9.21 -6.57
C SER A 102 -1.06 8.95 -6.05
N PHE A 103 -0.20 8.37 -6.87
CA PHE A 103 1.19 8.12 -6.52
C PHE A 103 2.09 8.62 -7.64
N GLY A 104 3.08 9.42 -7.29
CA GLY A 104 3.84 10.12 -8.29
C GLY A 104 5.25 10.45 -7.84
N ILE A 105 6.05 10.84 -8.83
CA ILE A 105 7.42 11.30 -8.62
C ILE A 105 7.59 12.60 -9.39
N SER A 106 8.25 13.55 -8.74
CA SER A 106 8.69 14.78 -9.37
C SER A 106 10.20 14.88 -9.22
N ASP A 107 10.89 14.98 -10.35
CA ASP A 107 12.33 15.19 -10.35
C ASP A 107 12.63 16.66 -10.01
N PHE A 108 13.57 16.85 -9.09
CA PHE A 108 14.24 18.13 -8.88
C PHE A 108 15.70 17.91 -9.26
N ASN A 109 16.14 18.55 -10.34
CA ASN A 109 17.57 18.64 -10.60
C ASN A 109 18.18 19.49 -9.49
N GLY A 110 19.13 18.93 -8.73
CA GLY A 110 20.01 19.71 -7.89
C GLY A 110 20.92 20.60 -8.75
N GLU A 111 21.62 21.55 -8.11
CA GLU A 111 22.63 22.38 -8.78
C GLU A 111 23.87 21.57 -9.20
N ASP A 112 24.05 20.35 -8.67
CA ASP A 112 25.15 19.43 -8.95
C ASP A 112 24.62 18.16 -9.63
N ASP A 113 25.15 17.84 -10.82
CA ASP A 113 24.71 16.71 -11.66
C ASP A 113 25.03 15.33 -11.04
N SER A 114 25.82 15.27 -9.96
CA SER A 114 26.21 14.00 -9.33
C SER A 114 25.14 13.37 -8.45
N GLU A 115 24.22 14.16 -7.88
CA GLU A 115 23.15 13.68 -7.01
C GLU A 115 21.79 14.25 -7.43
N LYS A 116 20.87 13.36 -7.80
CA LYS A 116 19.50 13.74 -8.17
C LYS A 116 18.59 13.61 -6.95
N ILE A 117 17.72 14.58 -6.75
CA ILE A 117 16.69 14.53 -5.72
C ILE A 117 15.36 14.25 -6.40
N ILE A 118 14.77 13.11 -6.08
CA ILE A 118 13.41 12.79 -6.51
C ILE A 118 12.46 13.03 -5.34
N LYS A 119 11.36 13.72 -5.61
CA LYS A 119 10.27 13.90 -4.65
C LYS A 119 9.24 12.82 -4.86
N LEU A 120 9.05 11.98 -3.84
CA LEU A 120 8.01 10.97 -3.76
C LEU A 120 6.73 11.62 -3.27
N ILE A 121 5.60 11.31 -3.89
CA ILE A 121 4.31 11.97 -3.67
C ILE A 121 3.21 10.93 -3.54
N SER A 122 2.46 10.99 -2.44
CA SER A 122 1.24 10.20 -2.20
C SER A 122 0.08 11.14 -1.94
N GLY A 123 -0.93 11.12 -2.82
CA GLY A 123 -2.16 11.89 -2.70
C GLY A 123 -3.31 11.03 -2.19
N MET A 124 -3.99 11.55 -1.18
CA MET A 124 -5.13 10.96 -0.50
C MET A 124 -6.24 12.03 -0.36
N PRO A 125 -7.48 11.66 -0.05
CA PRO A 125 -8.54 12.64 0.23
C PRO A 125 -8.18 13.62 1.36
N SER A 126 -7.35 13.18 2.31
CA SER A 126 -6.87 13.99 3.43
C SER A 126 -5.82 15.03 3.05
N GLY A 127 -5.22 14.93 1.86
CA GLY A 127 -4.15 15.80 1.40
C GLY A 127 -3.04 15.05 0.67
N VAL A 128 -1.89 15.71 0.56
CA VAL A 128 -0.71 15.16 -0.14
C VAL A 128 0.43 14.99 0.86
N ALA A 129 0.96 13.79 0.95
CA ALA A 129 2.21 13.48 1.64
C ALA A 129 3.36 13.45 0.64
N SER A 130 4.55 13.90 1.04
CA SER A 130 5.74 13.79 0.20
C SER A 130 7.03 13.68 1.00
N THR A 131 8.01 12.98 0.46
CA THR A 131 9.40 12.98 0.95
C THR A 131 10.38 13.12 -0.20
N ASN A 132 11.61 13.52 0.11
CA ASN A 132 12.71 13.53 -0.86
C ASN A 132 13.52 12.24 -0.73
N TYR A 133 13.98 11.72 -1.86
CA TYR A 133 14.93 10.62 -1.94
C TYR A 133 16.11 11.04 -2.82
N THR A 134 17.32 10.91 -2.30
CA THR A 134 18.53 11.22 -3.06
C THR A 134 19.00 9.95 -3.78
N THR A 135 19.35 10.10 -5.05
CA THR A 135 19.79 8.99 -5.90
C THR A 135 20.90 9.41 -6.84
N THR A 136 21.79 8.46 -7.14
CA THR A 136 22.89 8.61 -8.12
C THR A 136 22.56 7.93 -9.45
N MET A 137 21.32 7.47 -9.63
CA MET A 137 20.91 6.74 -10.83
C MET A 137 20.95 7.64 -12.06
N THR A 138 21.59 7.13 -13.13
CA THR A 138 21.78 7.89 -14.37
C THR A 138 20.61 7.69 -15.33
N ALA A 139 19.96 6.52 -15.28
CA ALA A 139 18.74 6.18 -16.00
C ALA A 139 17.65 5.70 -15.04
N SER A 140 16.39 6.05 -15.33
CA SER A 140 15.24 5.63 -14.53
C SER A 140 13.98 5.44 -15.38
N SER A 141 13.03 4.69 -14.82
CA SER A 141 11.71 4.46 -15.40
C SER A 141 10.70 4.39 -14.26
N ILE A 142 9.49 4.82 -14.56
CA ILE A 142 8.33 4.65 -13.68
C ILE A 142 7.28 3.82 -14.39
N GLY A 143 6.57 2.97 -13.65
CA GLY A 143 5.58 2.07 -14.24
C GLY A 143 4.49 1.69 -13.25
N ASN A 144 3.27 1.58 -13.76
CA ASN A 144 2.13 1.04 -13.05
C ASN A 144 2.27 -0.50 -12.95
N LEU A 145 2.03 -1.04 -11.75
CA LEU A 145 2.17 -2.46 -11.45
C LEU A 145 0.83 -3.22 -11.44
N ILE A 146 -0.30 -2.54 -11.63
CA ILE A 146 -1.62 -3.15 -11.69
C ILE A 146 -2.36 -2.71 -12.97
N GLY A 147 -2.81 -3.67 -13.77
CA GLY A 147 -3.55 -3.38 -15.01
C GLY A 147 -5.07 -3.39 -14.84
N THR A 148 -5.55 -4.03 -13.76
CA THR A 148 -6.97 -4.31 -13.54
C THR A 148 -7.35 -4.13 -12.08
N LYS A 149 -8.65 -4.20 -11.80
CA LYS A 149 -9.19 -4.20 -10.44
C LYS A 149 -8.66 -5.38 -9.62
N ILE A 150 -8.16 -5.08 -8.43
CA ILE A 150 -7.66 -6.05 -7.44
C ILE A 150 -8.50 -5.93 -6.17
N THR A 151 -8.77 -7.06 -5.54
CA THR A 151 -9.34 -7.11 -4.18
C THR A 151 -8.19 -7.19 -3.19
N LEU A 152 -8.13 -6.24 -2.26
CA LEU A 152 -7.12 -6.25 -1.21
C LEU A 152 -7.41 -7.41 -0.25
N LYS A 153 -6.36 -8.16 0.07
CA LYS A 153 -6.42 -9.19 1.10
C LYS A 153 -5.63 -8.71 2.31
N LYS A 154 -6.10 -9.13 3.48
CA LYS A 154 -5.50 -8.72 4.74
C LYS A 154 -4.06 -9.19 4.84
N ASN A 155 -3.16 -8.29 5.21
CA ASN A 155 -1.72 -8.48 5.35
C ASN A 155 -1.00 -8.93 4.07
N GLU A 156 -1.65 -8.87 2.90
CA GLU A 156 -1.00 -9.09 1.62
C GLU A 156 -0.75 -7.72 0.96
N PRO A 157 0.51 -7.36 0.64
CA PRO A 157 0.80 -6.10 0.01
C PRO A 157 0.35 -6.10 -1.45
N VAL A 158 -0.14 -4.95 -1.90
CA VAL A 158 -0.37 -4.67 -3.32
C VAL A 158 0.52 -3.50 -3.71
N TYR A 159 1.45 -3.76 -4.62
CA TYR A 159 2.33 -2.76 -5.20
C TYR A 159 1.65 -2.10 -6.38
N LEU A 160 1.62 -0.77 -6.41
CA LEU A 160 0.80 0.02 -7.34
C LEU A 160 1.65 0.69 -8.41
N VAL A 161 2.78 1.27 -8.01
CA VAL A 161 3.69 2.02 -8.89
C VAL A 161 5.11 1.70 -8.46
N ALA A 162 5.98 1.48 -9.43
CA ALA A 162 7.41 1.35 -9.21
C ALA A 162 8.17 2.44 -9.95
N TRP A 163 9.11 3.07 -9.25
CA TRP A 163 10.24 3.74 -9.88
C TRP A 163 11.46 2.85 -9.75
N VAL A 164 12.17 2.68 -10.84
CA VAL A 164 13.40 1.90 -10.90
C VAL A 164 14.51 2.74 -11.50
N GLY A 165 15.71 2.57 -10.96
CA GLY A 165 16.88 3.29 -11.39
C GLY A 165 18.09 2.37 -11.56
N THR A 166 18.94 2.75 -12.51
CA THR A 166 20.25 2.13 -12.72
C THR A 166 21.29 3.16 -13.16
N THR A 167 22.55 2.86 -12.89
CA THR A 167 23.74 3.50 -13.43
C THR A 167 24.19 2.87 -14.76
N LYS A 168 23.62 1.70 -15.12
CA LYS A 168 23.93 0.95 -16.34
C LYS A 168 23.32 1.62 -17.58
N ASN A 169 23.92 1.34 -18.74
CA ASN A 169 23.50 1.92 -20.04
C ASN A 169 22.19 1.35 -20.61
N SER A 170 21.50 0.46 -19.89
CA SER A 170 20.25 -0.16 -20.36
C SER A 170 19.27 -0.30 -19.21
N LEU A 171 18.02 0.08 -19.44
CA LEU A 171 16.94 -0.05 -18.50
C LEU A 171 15.78 -0.80 -19.15
N ARG A 172 15.30 -1.86 -18.49
CA ARG A 172 14.08 -2.56 -18.90
C ARG A 172 12.89 -1.96 -18.16
N SER A 173 11.71 -2.03 -18.75
CA SER A 173 10.48 -1.69 -18.04
C SER A 173 10.25 -2.70 -16.91
N ILE A 174 9.90 -2.21 -15.73
CA ILE A 174 9.43 -3.05 -14.63
C ILE A 174 7.94 -3.32 -14.80
N GLY A 175 7.51 -4.53 -14.44
CA GLY A 175 6.12 -4.93 -14.43
C GLY A 175 5.87 -5.96 -13.34
N SER A 176 4.60 -6.16 -13.00
CA SER A 176 4.17 -7.11 -11.98
C SER A 176 2.98 -7.93 -12.48
N VAL A 177 2.82 -9.12 -11.93
CA VAL A 177 1.57 -9.87 -12.00
C VAL A 177 0.57 -9.21 -11.04
N ASN A 178 -0.12 -8.17 -11.52
CA ASN A 178 -1.21 -7.49 -10.81
C ASN A 178 -0.90 -7.17 -9.34
N GLY A 179 0.19 -6.45 -9.11
CA GLY A 179 0.52 -5.85 -7.81
C GLY A 179 1.25 -6.77 -6.84
N GLU A 180 1.65 -7.96 -7.28
CA GLU A 180 2.69 -8.75 -6.62
C GLU A 180 4.05 -8.03 -6.67
N LEU A 181 5.00 -8.46 -5.83
CA LEU A 181 6.37 -7.96 -5.91
C LEU A 181 6.95 -8.32 -7.29
N PRO A 182 7.46 -7.36 -8.08
CA PRO A 182 8.05 -7.64 -9.39
C PRO A 182 9.22 -8.62 -9.29
N GLU A 183 9.17 -9.78 -9.95
CA GLU A 183 10.29 -10.74 -9.99
C GLU A 183 11.57 -10.12 -10.58
N GLY A 184 11.41 -9.20 -11.53
CA GLY A 184 12.50 -8.47 -12.17
C GLY A 184 13.13 -7.35 -11.33
N ILE A 185 12.74 -7.18 -10.06
CA ILE A 185 13.27 -6.10 -9.20
C ILE A 185 14.79 -6.21 -8.98
N ILE A 186 15.34 -7.43 -9.05
CA ILE A 186 16.77 -7.73 -8.93
C ILE A 186 17.62 -7.14 -10.07
N ASP A 187 17.02 -6.82 -11.21
CA ASP A 187 17.72 -6.27 -12.36
C ASP A 187 18.10 -4.79 -12.16
N PHE A 188 17.52 -4.13 -11.17
CA PHE A 188 17.69 -2.70 -10.88
C PHE A 188 18.53 -2.47 -9.63
N GLU A 189 19.37 -1.43 -9.65
CA GLU A 189 20.19 -1.06 -8.48
C GLU A 189 19.34 -0.43 -7.38
N THR A 190 18.34 0.36 -7.77
CA THR A 190 17.35 0.94 -6.85
C THR A 190 15.95 0.71 -7.39
N ALA A 191 15.03 0.32 -6.51
CA ALA A 191 13.60 0.34 -6.79
C ALA A 191 12.83 0.95 -5.61
N LEU A 192 11.85 1.80 -5.92
CA LEU A 192 10.95 2.44 -4.98
C LEU A 192 9.53 2.05 -5.34
N LEU A 193 8.87 1.30 -4.47
CA LEU A 193 7.57 0.71 -4.75
C LEU A 193 6.51 1.30 -3.85
N TYR A 194 5.53 1.99 -4.43
CA TYR A 194 4.33 2.41 -3.73
C TYR A 194 3.47 1.18 -3.41
N LYS A 195 3.14 1.03 -2.13
CA LYS A 195 2.46 -0.13 -1.58
C LYS A 195 1.19 0.29 -0.85
N ILE A 196 0.13 -0.51 -0.97
CA ILE A 196 -1.04 -0.47 -0.10
C ILE A 196 -1.22 -1.82 0.60
N VAL A 197 -1.54 -1.80 1.89
CA VAL A 197 -1.81 -3.00 2.69
C VAL A 197 -3.08 -2.81 3.50
N LEU A 198 -3.99 -3.79 3.43
CA LEU A 198 -5.09 -3.91 4.38
C LEU A 198 -4.56 -4.55 5.67
N THR A 199 -4.49 -3.80 6.75
CA THR A 199 -3.89 -4.23 8.03
C THR A 199 -4.90 -4.14 9.18
N ASN A 200 -4.49 -4.55 10.38
CA ASN A 200 -5.22 -4.19 11.59
C ASN A 200 -4.91 -2.74 11.97
N LYS A 201 -5.86 -2.07 12.62
CA LYS A 201 -5.55 -0.82 13.32
C LYS A 201 -4.50 -1.10 14.39
N ASP A 202 -3.47 -0.25 14.42
CA ASP A 202 -2.57 -0.23 15.57
C ASP A 202 -3.39 0.12 16.82
N LYS A 203 -3.20 -0.69 17.86
CA LYS A 203 -3.73 -0.37 19.18
C LYS A 203 -2.77 0.62 19.81
N GLU A 204 -3.04 1.91 19.67
CA GLU A 204 -2.46 2.91 20.58
C GLU A 204 -2.89 2.64 22.03
#